data_AF-A0AAW7YY05-F1
#
_entry.id   AF-A0AAW7YY05-F1
#
_cell.length_a   1.000
_cell.length_b   1.000
_cell.length_c   1.000
_cell.angle_alpha   90.00
_cell.angle_beta   90.00
_cell.angle_gamma   90.00
#
_symmetry.space_group_name_H-M   'P 1'
#
loop_
_entity.id
_entity.type
_entity.pdbx_description
1 polymer ?
#
loop_
_entity_poly.entity_id
_entity_poly.type
_entity_poly.pdbx_seq_one_letter_code
_entity_poly.pdbx_strand_id
1 'polypeptide(L)' 'FKFTGGVSAFREKLIDGMVARGYDRDFAERTFRQLEGFGSYGFPESHAASFALIAYASSWLKCWHPDAFCAALLNSQPMG' A
#
# COMPACT_ATOMS: atom_id res chain seq x y z
N PHE A 1 -12.41 -12.95 -7.78
CA PHE A 1 -11.37 -12.32 -6.96
C PHE A 1 -10.64 -13.42 -6.21
N LYS A 2 -9.40 -13.72 -6.59
CA LYS A 2 -8.71 -14.96 -6.19
C LYS A 2 -8.25 -14.87 -4.73
N PHE A 3 -9.00 -15.53 -3.84
CA PHE A 3 -8.49 -15.96 -2.54
C PHE A 3 -7.56 -17.16 -2.80
N THR A 4 -6.37 -16.91 -3.34
CA THR A 4 -5.32 -17.93 -3.39
C THR A 4 -4.80 -18.08 -1.97
N GLY A 5 -5.07 -19.21 -1.32
CA GLY A 5 -4.71 -19.55 0.06
C GLY A 5 -3.21 -19.62 0.37
N GLY A 6 -2.41 -18.72 -0.21
CA GLY A 6 -0.96 -18.68 -0.05
C GLY A 6 -0.53 -18.21 1.33
N VAL A 7 -1.22 -17.25 1.95
CA VAL A 7 -0.83 -16.75 3.29
C VAL A 7 -1.11 -17.79 4.37
N SER A 8 -2.22 -18.53 4.27
CA SER A 8 -2.60 -19.59 5.23
C SER A 8 -1.54 -20.70 5.33
N ALA A 9 -0.77 -20.96 4.26
CA ALA A 9 0.33 -21.91 4.27
C ALA A 9 1.51 -21.49 5.18
N PHE A 10 1.61 -20.22 5.54
CA PHE A 10 2.66 -19.69 6.42
C PHE A 10 2.21 -19.52 7.88
N ARG A 11 0.97 -19.93 8.22
CA ARG A 11 0.39 -19.75 9.56
C ARG A 11 1.28 -20.30 10.67
N GLU A 12 1.60 -21.59 10.60
CA GLU A 12 2.39 -22.27 11.62
C GLU A 12 3.79 -21.67 11.72
N LYS A 13 4.44 -21.43 10.58
CA LYS A 13 5.78 -20.82 10.53
C LYS A 13 5.82 -19.45 11.19
N LEU A 14 4.80 -18.60 10.99
CA LEU A 14 4.74 -17.29 11.62
C LEU A 14 4.49 -17.41 13.13
N ILE A 15 3.48 -18.19 13.54
CA ILE A 15 3.10 -18.33 14.95
C ILE A 15 4.24 -18.93 15.75
N ASP A 16 4.82 -20.04 15.31
CA ASP A 16 5.90 -20.70 16.03
C ASP A 16 7.16 -19.83 16.07
N GLY A 17 7.44 -19.09 14.99
CA GLY A 17 8.53 -18.10 14.96
C GLY A 17 8.32 -16.95 15.95
N MET A 18 7.08 -16.51 16.18
CA MET A 18 6.75 -15.53 17.20
C MET A 18 6.86 -16.13 18.61
N VAL A 19 6.31 -17.32 18.84
CA VAL A 19 6.41 -18.00 20.14
C VAL A 19 7.87 -18.26 20.54
N ALA A 20 8.71 -18.71 19.60
CA ALA A 20 10.15 -18.89 19.82
C ALA A 20 10.89 -17.60 20.16
N ARG A 21 10.33 -16.43 19.80
CA ARG A 21 10.84 -15.09 20.16
C ARG A 21 10.25 -14.55 21.46
N GLY A 22 9.46 -15.35 22.18
CA GLY A 22 8.87 -14.99 23.48
C GLY A 22 7.51 -14.31 23.40
N TYR A 23 6.86 -14.27 22.24
CA TYR A 23 5.49 -13.77 22.12
C TYR A 23 4.48 -14.80 22.62
N ASP A 24 3.41 -14.32 23.26
CA ASP A 24 2.28 -15.16 23.64
C ASP A 24 1.60 -15.76 22.39
N ARG A 25 1.19 -17.04 22.49
CA ARG A 25 0.58 -17.75 21.34
C ARG A 25 -0.72 -17.07 20.91
N ASP A 26 -1.59 -16.65 21.84
CA ASP A 26 -2.86 -15.99 21.49
C ASP A 26 -2.61 -14.67 20.78
N PHE A 27 -1.56 -13.94 21.17
CA PHE A 27 -1.14 -12.72 20.48
C PHE A 27 -0.68 -13.00 19.04
N ALA A 28 0.14 -14.04 18.83
CA ALA A 28 0.61 -14.44 17.51
C ALA A 28 -0.55 -14.87 16.59
N GLU A 29 -1.52 -15.62 17.12
CA GLU A 29 -2.71 -16.03 16.38
C GLU A 29 -3.58 -14.85 15.96
N ARG A 30 -3.80 -13.88 16.85
CA ARG A 30 -4.54 -12.65 16.51
C ARG A 30 -3.83 -11.85 15.43
N THR A 31 -2.51 -11.75 15.49
CA THR A 31 -1.70 -11.05 14.47
C THR A 31 -1.84 -11.70 13.10
N PHE A 32 -1.78 -13.03 13.03
CA PHE A 32 -1.97 -13.75 11.78
C PHE A 32 -3.37 -13.54 11.17
N ARG A 33 -4.43 -13.56 12.00
CA ARG A 33 -5.79 -13.26 11.54
C ARG A 33 -5.93 -11.87 10.93
N GLN A 34 -5.25 -10.87 11.50
CA GLN A 34 -5.23 -9.52 10.92
C GLN A 34 -4.53 -9.53 9.55
N LEU A 35 -3.38 -10.19 9.43
CA LEU A 35 -2.65 -10.32 8.16
C LEU A 35 -3.49 -11.02 7.08
N GLU A 36 -4.23 -12.08 7.43
CA GLU A 36 -5.17 -12.72 6.49
C GLU A 36 -6.28 -11.77 6.04
N GLY A 37 -6.82 -10.96 6.95
CA GLY A 37 -7.81 -9.93 6.62
C GLY A 37 -7.28 -8.87 5.66
N PHE A 38 -6.07 -8.36 5.90
CA PHE A 38 -5.44 -7.32 5.06
C PHE A 38 -4.91 -7.85 3.73
N GLY A 39 -4.55 -9.14 3.64
CA GLY A 39 -3.90 -9.72 2.46
C GLY A 39 -4.70 -9.58 1.16
N SER A 40 -6.03 -9.44 1.25
CA SER A 40 -6.90 -9.25 0.08
C SER A 40 -7.02 -7.79 -0.39
N TYR A 41 -6.63 -6.82 0.45
CA TYR A 41 -6.73 -5.38 0.19
C TYR A 41 -5.37 -4.66 0.23
N GLY A 42 -4.27 -5.38 0.43
CA GLY A 42 -2.93 -4.82 0.42
C GLY A 42 -2.59 -4.19 -0.93
N PHE A 43 -2.03 -2.99 -0.89
CA PHE A 43 -1.56 -2.28 -2.08
C PHE A 43 -0.04 -2.10 -2.03
N PRO A 44 0.69 -2.21 -3.16
CA PRO A 44 2.14 -2.03 -3.16
C PRO A 44 2.52 -0.61 -2.74
N GLU A 45 3.20 -0.49 -1.59
CA GLU A 45 3.59 0.80 -1.01
C GLU A 45 4.48 1.60 -1.96
N SER A 46 5.47 0.95 -2.60
CA SER A 46 6.38 1.60 -3.53
C SER A 46 5.65 2.23 -4.73
N HIS A 47 4.59 1.59 -5.21
CA HIS A 47 3.74 2.11 -6.27
C HIS A 47 2.88 3.28 -5.77
N ALA A 48 2.29 3.19 -4.57
CA ALA A 48 1.54 4.31 -4.00
C ALA A 48 2.43 5.54 -3.80
N ALA A 49 3.64 5.34 -3.25
CA ALA A 49 4.57 6.42 -2.93
C ALA A 49 5.05 7.16 -4.19
N SER A 50 5.37 6.44 -5.27
CA SER A 50 5.85 7.06 -6.51
C SER A 50 4.80 7.97 -7.16
N PHE A 51 3.54 7.52 -7.21
CA PHE A 51 2.44 8.33 -7.74
C PHE A 51 2.03 9.46 -6.79
N ALA A 52 2.07 9.24 -5.47
CA ALA A 52 1.79 10.27 -4.48
C ALA A 52 2.72 11.49 -4.63
N LEU A 53 3.99 11.27 -4.94
CA LEU A 53 4.95 12.35 -5.19
C LEU A 53 4.54 13.24 -6.37
N ILE A 54 4.10 12.62 -7.48
CA ILE A 54 3.65 13.35 -8.69
C ILE A 54 2.36 14.12 -8.38
N ALA A 55 1.40 13.48 -7.71
CA ALA A 55 0.14 14.12 -7.31
C ALA A 55 0.38 15.32 -6.39
N TYR A 56 1.31 15.18 -5.44
CA TYR A 56 1.70 16.25 -4.53
C TYR A 56 2.33 17.42 -5.29
N ALA A 57 3.35 17.16 -6.12
CA ALA A 57 4.02 18.21 -6.89
C ALA A 57 3.04 18.96 -7.81
N SER A 58 2.14 18.22 -8.47
CA SER A 58 1.10 18.79 -9.32
C SER A 58 0.13 19.67 -8.53
N SER A 59 -0.28 19.22 -7.34
CA SER A 59 -1.20 19.97 -6.47
C SER A 59 -0.54 21.21 -5.88
N TRP A 60 0.75 21.13 -5.55
CA TRP A 60 1.54 22.27 -5.08
C TRP A 60 1.61 23.36 -6.15
N LEU A 61 1.95 22.99 -7.40
CA LEU A 61 1.96 23.92 -8.53
C LEU A 61 0.58 24.53 -8.77
N LYS A 62 -0.48 23.71 -8.73
CA LYS A 62 -1.86 24.19 -8.86
C LYS A 62 -2.24 25.20 -7.76
N CYS A 63 -1.75 25.01 -6.54
CA CYS A 63 -2.06 25.87 -5.40
C CYS A 63 -1.34 27.23 -5.49
N TRP A 64 -0.04 27.23 -5.80
CA TRP A 64 0.81 28.42 -5.71
C TRP A 64 1.08 29.11 -7.06
N HIS A 65 0.97 28.38 -8.18
CA HIS A 65 1.20 28.87 -9.55
C HIS A 65 0.10 28.35 -10.52
N PRO A 66 -1.17 28.69 -10.27
CA PRO A 66 -2.31 28.12 -11.00
C PRO A 66 -2.30 28.48 -12.50
N ASP A 67 -1.78 29.65 -12.87
CA ASP A 67 -1.62 30.12 -14.24
C ASP A 67 -0.62 29.27 -15.03
N ALA A 68 0.57 29.05 -14.47
CA ALA A 68 1.59 28.18 -15.07
C ALA A 68 1.12 26.72 -15.14
N PHE A 69 0.45 26.23 -14.10
CA PHE A 69 -0.15 24.89 -14.08
C PHE A 69 -1.19 24.72 -15.20
N CYS A 70 -2.08 25.70 -15.39
CA CYS A 70 -3.09 25.67 -16.46
C CYS A 70 -2.44 25.68 -17.86
N ALA A 71 -1.47 26.56 -18.10
CA ALA A 71 -0.74 26.63 -19.36
C ALA A 71 -0.01 25.30 -19.66
N ALA A 72 0.62 24.68 -18.66
CA ALA A 72 1.28 23.39 -18.81
C ALA A 72 0.30 22.27 -19.18
N LEU A 73 -0.90 22.24 -18.61
CA LEU A 73 -1.95 21.29 -18.97
C LEU A 73 -2.42 21.43 -20.42
N LEU A 74 -2.58 22.67 -20.91
CA LEU A 74 -2.95 22.95 -22.30
C LEU A 74 -1.84 22.53 -23.26
N ASN A 75 -0.58 22.80 -22.92
CA ASN A 75 0.59 22.41 -23.72
C ASN A 75 0.81 20.90 -23.80
N SER A 76 0.26 20.14 -22.86
CA SER A 76 0.43 18.69 -22.78
C SER A 76 -0.65 17.90 -23.53
N GLN A 77 -1.46 18.57 -24.37
CA GLN A 77 -2.53 17.92 -25.13
C GLN A 77 -2.05 17.31 -26.46
N PRO A 78 -2.69 16.21 -26.93
CA PRO A 78 -3.70 15.45 -26.20
C PRO A 78 -3.06 14.66 -25.06
N MET A 79 -3.65 14.73 -23.87
CA MET A 79 -3.32 13.76 -22.83
C MET A 79 -3.85 12.40 -23.28
N GLY A 80 -3.05 11.35 -23.09
CA GLY A 80 -3.28 10.01 -23.66
C GLY A 80 -4.64 9.38 -23.36
#